data_AF-A0A377M6U2-F1
#
_entry.id   AF-A0A377M6U2-F1
#
_cell.length_a   1.000
_cell.length_b   1.000
_cell.length_c   1.000
_cell.angle_alpha   90.00
_cell.angle_beta   90.00
_cell.angle_gamma   90.00
#
_symmetry.space_group_name_H-M   'P 1'
#
loop_
_entity.id
_entity.type
_entity.pdbx_description
1 polymer ?
#
loop_
_entity_poly.entity_id
_entity_poly.type
_entity_poly.pdbx_seq_one_letter_code
_entity_poly.pdbx_strand_id
1 'polypeptide(L)'
;MFISEEYARILGLPEQQKKISMAEFLTFVHQDDYARISTIVTQSVREGLSMRAEFRINRTDGSTRYILGIGDPVGVGSEVNEYYGIITDITSQRAAEDAMRVAQAGSGARFPGDHRWAIDLFHCP
;
A
#
# COMPACT_ATOMS: atom_id res chain seq x y z
N MET A 1 1.21 12.87 -7.78
CA MET A 1 1.79 11.52 -7.77
C MET A 1 1.34 10.81 -9.04
N PHE A 2 2.27 10.22 -9.79
CA PHE A 2 1.93 9.37 -10.93
C PHE A 2 1.61 7.97 -10.44
N ILE A 3 0.62 7.33 -11.06
CA ILE A 3 0.15 6.00 -10.66
C ILE A 3 0.06 5.09 -11.89
N SER A 4 0.28 3.80 -11.66
CA SER A 4 0.11 2.76 -12.66
C SER A 4 -1.36 2.39 -12.83
N GLU A 5 -1.67 1.66 -13.91
CA GLU A 5 -3.00 1.10 -14.12
C GLU A 5 -3.40 0.12 -13.00
N GLU A 6 -2.44 -0.66 -12.49
CA GLU A 6 -2.67 -1.54 -11.33
C GLU A 6 -3.05 -0.75 -10.08
N TYR A 7 -2.35 0.37 -9.84
CA TYR A 7 -2.65 1.23 -8.70
C TYR A 7 -4.06 1.81 -8.82
N ALA A 8 -4.43 2.33 -10.00
CA ALA A 8 -5.77 2.83 -10.27
C ALA A 8 -6.82 1.72 -10.03
N ARG A 9 -6.57 0.50 -10.51
CA ARG A 9 -7.45 -0.66 -10.29
C ARG A 9 -7.59 -1.00 -8.81
N ILE A 10 -6.49 -0.97 -8.06
CA ILE A 10 -6.50 -1.24 -6.61
C ILE A 10 -7.33 -0.19 -5.86
N LEU A 11 -7.31 1.08 -6.28
CA LEU A 11 -8.16 2.12 -5.70
C LEU A 11 -9.61 2.11 -6.21
N GLY A 12 -9.91 1.38 -7.28
CA GLY A 12 -11.22 1.42 -7.94
C GLY A 12 -11.44 2.70 -8.76
N LEU A 13 -10.35 3.31 -9.26
CA LEU A 13 -10.37 4.48 -10.13
C LEU A 13 -10.48 4.07 -11.61
N PRO A 14 -10.89 4.99 -12.50
CA PRO A 14 -10.87 4.74 -13.94
C PRO A 14 -9.48 4.33 -14.43
N GLU A 15 -9.38 3.34 -15.32
CA GLU A 15 -8.10 2.79 -15.80
C GLU A 15 -7.21 3.84 -16.50
N GLN A 16 -7.82 4.87 -17.09
CA GLN A 16 -7.10 5.97 -17.74
C GLN A 16 -6.51 6.99 -16.74
N GLN A 17 -6.81 6.86 -15.44
CA GLN A 17 -6.30 7.78 -14.43
C GLN A 17 -4.82 7.47 -14.12
N LYS A 18 -3.94 8.37 -14.58
CA LYS A 18 -2.48 8.25 -14.40
C LYS A 18 -1.90 9.12 -13.28
N LYS A 19 -2.74 9.95 -12.67
CA LYS A 19 -2.33 10.89 -11.62
C LYS A 19 -3.37 10.97 -10.52
N ILE A 20 -2.86 11.06 -9.30
CA ILE A 20 -3.63 11.37 -8.10
C ILE A 20 -2.76 12.26 -7.18
N SER A 21 -3.38 13.11 -6.38
CA SER A 21 -2.71 13.82 -5.30
C SER A 21 -2.61 12.95 -4.04
N MET A 22 -1.67 13.28 -3.14
CA MET A 22 -1.60 12.61 -1.84
C MET A 22 -2.87 12.84 -1.01
N ALA A 23 -3.47 14.03 -1.11
CA ALA A 23 -4.72 14.35 -0.44
C ALA A 23 -5.87 13.45 -0.93
N GLU A 24 -6.00 13.26 -2.25
CA GLU A 24 -6.98 12.33 -2.82
C GLU A 24 -6.69 10.88 -2.40
N PHE A 25 -5.44 10.43 -2.38
CA PHE A 25 -5.13 9.08 -1.89
C PHE A 25 -5.59 8.88 -0.43
N LEU A 26 -5.36 9.87 0.44
CA LEU A 26 -5.74 9.78 1.86
C LEU A 26 -7.26 9.72 2.08
N THR A 27 -8.10 10.11 1.12
CA THR A 27 -9.56 9.95 1.25
C THR A 27 -10.01 8.50 1.13
N PHE A 28 -9.20 7.64 0.49
CA PHE A 28 -9.46 6.20 0.42
C PHE A 28 -9.08 5.49 1.71
N VAL A 29 -8.19 6.05 2.53
CA VAL A 29 -7.71 5.37 3.74
C VAL A 29 -8.84 5.22 4.75
N HIS A 30 -9.01 4.02 5.29
CA HIS A 30 -10.01 3.74 6.31
C HIS A 30 -9.83 4.64 7.53
N GLN A 31 -10.93 5.13 8.13
CA GLN A 31 -10.90 6.10 9.23
C GLN A 31 -9.97 5.71 10.40
N ASP A 32 -10.00 4.43 10.80
CA ASP A 32 -9.14 3.88 11.86
C ASP A 32 -7.64 3.94 11.53
N ASP A 33 -7.29 3.87 10.24
CA ASP A 33 -5.91 3.85 9.76
C ASP A 33 -5.42 5.26 9.38
N TYR A 34 -6.33 6.21 9.15
CA TYR A 34 -6.04 7.54 8.62
C TYR A 34 -4.98 8.29 9.44
N ALA A 35 -5.16 8.40 10.76
CA ALA A 35 -4.26 9.18 11.61
C ALA A 35 -2.82 8.62 11.59
N ARG A 36 -2.70 7.30 11.61
CA ARG A 36 -1.42 6.60 11.54
C ARG A 36 -0.75 6.78 10.18
N ILE A 37 -1.49 6.57 9.09
CA ILE A 37 -0.94 6.69 7.74
C ILE A 37 -0.56 8.14 7.41
N SER A 38 -1.39 9.11 7.78
CA SER A 38 -1.09 10.54 7.61
C SER A 38 0.21 10.93 8.33
N THR A 39 0.43 10.40 9.55
CA THR A 39 1.65 10.66 10.32
C THR A 39 2.87 10.03 9.64
N ILE A 40 2.79 8.76 9.22
CA ILE A 40 3.89 8.07 8.52
C ILE A 40 4.27 8.83 7.24
N VAL A 41 3.28 9.19 6.40
CA VAL A 41 3.51 9.96 5.17
C VAL A 41 4.21 11.29 5.49
N THR A 42 3.71 12.02 6.48
CA THR A 42 4.23 13.35 6.85
C THR A 42 5.67 13.26 7.35
N GLN A 43 5.97 12.30 8.22
CA GLN A 43 7.31 12.09 8.77
C GLN A 43 8.28 11.67 7.68
N SER A 44 7.90 10.69 6.85
CA SER A 44 8.75 10.22 5.77
C SER A 44 9.10 11.34 4.82
N VAL A 45 8.12 12.09 4.31
CA VAL A 45 8.39 13.23 3.40
C VAL A 45 9.28 14.29 4.04
N ARG A 46 9.10 14.58 5.34
CA ARG A 46 9.91 15.59 6.05
C ARG A 46 11.34 15.12 6.28
N GLU A 47 11.53 13.86 6.64
CA GLU A 47 12.79 13.32 7.13
C GLU A 47 13.56 12.53 6.05
N GLY A 48 12.96 12.35 4.86
CA GLY A 48 13.53 11.53 3.80
C GLY A 48 13.65 10.07 4.23
N LEU A 49 12.61 9.53 4.87
CA LEU A 49 12.59 8.14 5.34
C LEU A 49 11.76 7.25 4.44
N SER A 50 12.17 5.98 4.36
CA SER A 50 11.38 4.91 3.77
C SER A 50 10.08 4.70 4.56
N MET A 51 9.03 4.33 3.82
CA MET A 51 7.69 4.04 4.30
C MET A 51 7.39 2.56 4.06
N ARG A 52 6.88 1.89 5.09
CA ARG A 52 6.27 0.56 4.94
C ARG A 52 5.09 0.44 5.90
N ALA A 53 3.89 0.26 5.36
CA ALA A 53 2.68 0.16 6.18
C ALA A 53 1.63 -0.73 5.52
N GLU A 54 0.99 -1.56 6.34
CA GLU A 54 -0.27 -2.20 5.99
C GLU A 54 -1.44 -1.34 6.49
N PHE A 55 -2.46 -1.14 5.67
CA PHE A 55 -3.65 -0.37 6.03
C PHE A 55 -4.84 -0.75 5.17
N ARG A 56 -6.04 -0.37 5.63
CA ARG A 56 -7.27 -0.56 4.88
C ARG A 56 -7.57 0.65 4.00
N ILE A 57 -8.07 0.38 2.80
CA ILE A 57 -8.71 1.38 1.96
C ILE A 57 -10.18 1.06 1.76
N ASN A 58 -11.01 2.10 1.64
CA ASN A 58 -12.41 2.04 1.28
C ASN A 58 -12.56 2.58 -0.13
N ARG A 59 -13.00 1.72 -1.05
CA ARG A 59 -13.29 2.11 -2.43
C ARG A 59 -14.65 2.80 -2.52
N THR A 60 -14.85 3.51 -3.63
CA THR A 60 -16.13 4.15 -3.96
C THR A 60 -17.27 3.14 -4.18
N ASP A 61 -16.94 1.89 -4.51
CA ASP A 61 -17.89 0.77 -4.62
C ASP A 61 -18.35 0.22 -3.24
N GLY A 62 -17.86 0.80 -2.14
CA GLY A 62 -18.20 0.42 -0.77
C GLY A 62 -17.38 -0.76 -0.23
N SER A 63 -16.49 -1.34 -1.03
CA SER A 63 -15.67 -2.47 -0.60
C SER A 63 -14.36 -2.02 0.07
N THR A 64 -13.97 -2.75 1.12
CA THR A 64 -12.70 -2.52 1.81
C THR A 64 -11.62 -3.45 1.24
N ARG A 65 -10.39 -2.95 1.10
CA ARG A 65 -9.21 -3.74 0.74
C ARG A 65 -8.09 -3.52 1.73
N TYR A 66 -7.27 -4.54 1.95
CA TYR A 66 -6.04 -4.46 2.71
C TYR A 66 -4.87 -4.23 1.76
N ILE A 67 -4.11 -3.17 2.00
CA ILE A 67 -3.01 -2.73 1.15
C ILE A 67 -1.72 -2.77 1.95
N LEU A 68 -0.67 -3.30 1.34
CA LEU A 68 0.71 -3.06 1.74
C LEU A 68 1.27 -1.93 0.88
N GLY A 69 1.55 -0.79 1.50
CA GLY A 69 2.26 0.33 0.88
C GLY A 69 3.73 0.32 1.26
N ILE A 70 4.61 0.39 0.27
CA ILE A 70 6.06 0.59 0.46
C ILE A 70 6.45 1.81 -0.36
N GLY A 71 7.27 2.70 0.19
CA GLY A 71 7.77 3.86 -0.52
C GLY A 71 9.15 4.27 -0.05
N ASP A 72 10.06 4.53 -0.98
CA ASP A 72 11.41 4.97 -0.69
C ASP A 72 11.64 6.37 -1.28
N PRO A 73 12.32 7.25 -0.54
CA PRO A 73 12.78 8.53 -1.08
C PRO A 73 13.83 8.28 -2.17
N VAL A 74 13.79 9.08 -3.22
CA VAL A 74 14.85 9.12 -4.24
C VAL A 74 15.56 10.46 -4.14
N GLY A 75 16.85 10.38 -3.83
CA GLY A 75 17.73 11.50 -3.55
C GLY A 75 18.76 11.15 -2.47
N VAL A 76 19.78 12.01 -2.28
CA VAL A 76 20.78 11.86 -1.21
C VAL A 76 20.77 13.12 -0.34
N GLY A 77 20.55 12.97 0.96
CA GLY A 77 20.59 14.09 1.90
C GLY A 77 19.36 15.01 1.81
N SER A 78 19.57 16.31 1.71
CA SER A 78 18.49 17.33 1.72
C SER A 78 17.77 17.52 0.38
N GLU A 79 18.12 16.77 -0.66
CA GLU A 79 17.53 16.84 -2.00
C GLU A 79 16.60 15.64 -2.28
N VAL A 80 15.80 15.21 -1.29
CA VAL A 80 14.71 14.26 -1.53
C VAL A 80 13.59 14.99 -2.27
N ASN A 81 13.66 15.01 -3.59
CA ASN A 81 12.66 15.66 -4.44
C ASN A 81 11.59 14.67 -4.93
N GLU A 82 11.83 13.37 -4.78
CA GLU A 82 10.96 12.32 -5.32
C GLU A 82 10.77 11.16 -4.34
N TYR A 83 9.61 10.50 -4.44
CA TYR A 83 9.26 9.30 -3.69
C TYR A 83 8.77 8.24 -4.67
N TYR A 84 9.31 7.03 -4.55
CA TYR A 84 8.92 5.89 -5.36
C TYR A 84 8.30 4.85 -4.46
N GLY A 85 7.08 4.42 -4.79
CA GLY A 85 6.39 3.45 -3.97
C GLY A 85 5.51 2.51 -4.75
N ILE A 86 5.21 1.39 -4.11
CA ILE A 86 4.32 0.35 -4.60
C ILE A 86 3.17 0.18 -3.62
N ILE A 87 2.02 -0.18 -4.16
CA ILE A 87 0.91 -0.71 -3.37
C ILE A 87 0.59 -2.11 -3.83
N THR A 88 0.38 -3.01 -2.88
CA THR A 88 0.01 -4.40 -3.13
C THR A 88 -1.29 -4.71 -2.41
N ASP A 89 -2.28 -5.24 -3.13
CA ASP A 89 -3.51 -5.75 -2.52
C ASP A 89 -3.22 -7.09 -1.84
N ILE A 90 -3.28 -7.09 -0.50
CA ILE A 90 -3.04 -8.26 0.36
C ILE A 90 -4.36 -8.77 0.95
N THR A 91 -5.52 -8.37 0.42
CA THR A 91 -6.83 -8.77 0.92
C THR A 91 -7.03 -10.28 0.86
N SER A 92 -6.67 -10.91 -0.26
CA SER A 92 -6.77 -12.36 -0.45
C SER A 92 -5.80 -13.11 0.47
N GLN A 93 -4.58 -12.59 0.63
CA GLN A 93 -3.59 -13.17 1.53
C GLN A 93 -4.07 -13.15 2.97
N ARG A 94 -4.59 -12.02 3.46
CA ARG A 94 -5.16 -11.92 4.82
C ARG A 94 -6.36 -12.83 5.01
N ALA A 95 -7.26 -12.92 4.03
CA ALA A 95 -8.40 -13.83 4.13
C ALA A 95 -7.94 -15.31 4.23
N ALA A 96 -6.89 -15.68 3.49
CA ALA A 96 -6.31 -17.02 3.58
C ALA A 96 -5.60 -17.25 4.92
N GLU A 97 -4.83 -16.27 5.43
CA GLU A 97 -4.16 -16.34 6.73
C GLU A 97 -5.15 -16.41 7.89
N ASP A 98 -6.26 -15.66 7.84
CA ASP A 98 -7.30 -15.69 8.85
C ASP A 98 -8.08 -17.01 8.79
N ALA A 99 -8.40 -17.52 7.60
CA ALA A 99 -8.99 -18.84 7.44
C ALA A 99 -8.06 -19.95 7.96
N MET A 100 -6.76 -19.83 7.68
CA MET A 100 -5.73 -20.72 8.21
C MET A 100 -5.56 -20.58 9.72
N ARG A 101 -5.66 -19.37 10.29
CA ARG A 101 -5.56 -19.16 11.73
C ARG A 101 -6.78 -19.72 12.46
N VAL A 102 -7.98 -19.59 11.88
CA VAL A 102 -9.21 -20.22 12.39
C VAL A 102 -9.11 -21.75 12.27
N ALA A 103 -8.59 -22.27 11.16
CA ALA A 103 -8.37 -23.71 10.97
C ALA A 103 -7.26 -24.28 11.88
N GLN A 104 -6.16 -23.53 12.08
CA GLN A 104 -5.02 -23.92 12.93
C GLN A 104 -5.31 -23.74 14.42
N ALA A 105 -6.20 -22.82 14.80
CA ALA A 105 -6.80 -22.80 16.14
C ALA A 105 -7.59 -24.10 16.41
N GLY A 106 -7.93 -24.87 15.37
CA GLY A 106 -8.46 -26.23 15.45
C GLY A 106 -7.42 -27.36 15.26
N SER A 107 -6.23 -27.11 14.70
CA SER A 107 -5.20 -28.15 14.46
C SER A 107 -3.83 -27.52 14.17
N GLY A 108 -2.87 -27.67 15.08
CA GLY A 108 -1.52 -27.13 14.89
C GLY A 108 -0.69 -27.90 13.85
N ALA A 109 0.05 -27.18 12.99
CA ALA A 109 1.43 -27.49 12.59
C ALA A 109 1.97 -26.48 11.56
N ARG A 110 3.26 -26.17 11.74
CA ARG A 110 4.19 -25.31 10.99
C ARG A 110 4.51 -25.84 9.58
N PHE A 111 4.87 -24.98 8.61
CA PHE A 111 6.15 -24.94 7.86
C PHE A 111 6.19 -23.81 6.79
N PRO A 112 7.38 -23.30 6.40
CA PRO A 112 7.57 -22.04 5.65
C PRO A 112 7.91 -22.28 4.16
N GLY A 113 7.66 -21.29 3.29
CA GLY A 113 8.15 -21.36 1.91
C GLY A 113 7.80 -20.17 1.02
N ASP A 114 8.82 -19.33 0.79
CA ASP A 114 9.19 -18.68 -0.46
C ASP A 114 8.14 -17.81 -1.20
N HIS A 115 8.27 -16.48 -1.03
CA HIS A 115 7.55 -15.50 -1.86
C HIS A 115 8.52 -14.78 -2.78
N ARG A 116 8.51 -15.19 -4.05
CA ARG A 116 9.13 -14.47 -5.18
C ARG A 116 8.31 -13.22 -5.48
N TRP A 117 8.93 -12.05 -5.38
CA TRP A 117 8.32 -10.75 -5.65
C TRP A 117 8.46 -10.44 -7.15
N ALA A 118 7.33 -10.33 -7.86
CA ALA A 118 7.32 -9.82 -9.22
C ALA A 118 7.41 -8.29 -9.17
N ILE A 119 8.36 -7.76 -9.94
CA ILE A 119 8.81 -6.37 -9.97
C ILE A 119 8.07 -5.66 -11.09
N ASP A 120 7.31 -4.60 -10.77
CA ASP A 120 6.88 -3.61 -11.76
C ASP A 120 7.31 -2.22 -11.30
N LEU A 121 8.23 -1.64 -12.06
CA LEU A 121 8.87 -0.34 -11.85
C LEU A 121 8.05 0.75 -12.55
N PHE A 122 7.83 1.89 -11.90
CA PHE A 122 7.31 3.09 -12.58
C PHE A 122 8.21 4.30 -12.34
N HIS A 123 8.40 5.08 -13.41
CA HIS A 123 9.25 6.27 -13.52
C HIS A 123 8.35 7.49 -13.75
N CYS A 124 8.65 8.63 -13.13
CA CYS A 124 8.16 9.89 -13.68
C CYS A 124 9.15 11.04 -13.42
N PRO A 125 9.41 11.88 -14.44
CA PRO A 125 10.39 12.96 -14.40
C PRO A 125 9.90 14.20 -13.62
#